data_AF-A0A530QRF8-F1
#
_entry.id   AF-A0A530QRF8-F1
#
_cell.length_a   1.000
_cell.length_b   1.000
_cell.length_c   1.000
_cell.angle_alpha   90.00
_cell.angle_beta   90.00
_cell.angle_gamma   90.00
#
_symmetry.space_group_name_H-M   'P 1'
#
loop_
_entity.id
_entity.type
_entity.pdbx_description
1 polymer ?
#
loop_
_entity_poly.entity_id
_entity_poly.type
_entity_poly.pdbx_seq_one_letter_code
_entity_poly.pdbx_strand_id
1 'polypeptide(L)' 'MAVLGRLNEASSLIARERLAPLFARFGLQSGEFDVLATLRRSGSPYALTPTALYEATMVTSGAMTNRLDRL' A
#
# COMPACT_ATOMS: atom_id res chain seq x y z
N MET A 1 -25.01 8.02 -7.23
CA MET A 1 -24.12 6.84 -7.19
C MET A 1 -23.21 6.67 -8.42
N ALA A 2 -23.53 7.20 -9.61
CA ALA A 2 -22.72 6.97 -10.82
C ALA A 2 -21.24 7.44 -10.74
N VAL A 3 -20.97 8.58 -10.10
CA VAL A 3 -19.59 9.11 -9.98
C VAL A 3 -18.72 8.22 -9.09
N LEU A 4 -19.22 7.80 -7.93
CA LEU A 4 -18.49 6.90 -7.02
C LEU A 4 -18.20 5.54 -7.69
N GLY A 5 -19.15 5.01 -8.46
CA GLY A 5 -18.95 3.79 -9.24
C GLY A 5 -17.80 3.93 -10.25
N ARG A 6 -17.78 5.02 -11.03
CA ARG A 6 -16.71 5.29 -12.01
C ARG A 6 -15.35 5.50 -11.35
N LEU A 7 -15.30 6.17 -10.19
CA LEU A 7 -14.05 6.33 -9.43
C LEU A 7 -13.52 4.97 -8.96
N ASN A 8 -14.39 4.10 -8.45
CA ASN A 8 -14.00 2.76 -8.01
C ASN A 8 -13.54 1.88 -9.19
N GLU A 9 -14.22 1.96 -10.32
CA GLU A 9 -13.85 1.25 -11.55
C GLU A 9 -12.48 1.72 -12.08
N ALA A 10 -12.28 3.04 -12.21
CA ALA A 10 -11.01 3.60 -12.64
C ALA A 10 -9.86 3.22 -11.69
N SER A 11 -10.10 3.30 -10.38
CA SER A 11 -9.12 2.87 -9.36
C SER A 11 -8.76 1.39 -9.51
N SER A 12 -9.77 0.53 -9.71
CA SER A 12 -9.57 -0.91 -9.90
C SER A 12 -8.78 -1.25 -11.17
N LEU A 13 -9.08 -0.56 -12.28
CA LEU A 13 -8.36 -0.74 -13.55
C LEU A 13 -6.90 -0.29 -13.42
N ILE A 14 -6.64 0.89 -12.84
CA ILE A 14 -5.28 1.39 -12.61
C ILE A 14 -4.50 0.43 -11.70
N ALA A 15 -5.13 -0.03 -10.62
CA ALA A 15 -4.51 -0.96 -9.68
C ALA A 15 -4.10 -2.27 -10.36
N ARG A 16 -4.97 -2.86 -11.18
CA ARG A 16 -4.74 -4.14 -11.85
C ARG A 16 -3.80 -4.05 -13.05
N GLU A 17 -3.99 -3.06 -13.92
CA GLU A 17 -3.29 -3.00 -15.21
C GLU A 17 -1.97 -2.23 -15.16
N ARG A 18 -1.79 -1.36 -14.16
CA ARG A 18 -0.62 -0.48 -14.07
C ARG A 18 0.20 -0.75 -12.81
N LEU A 19 -0.43 -0.67 -11.64
CA LEU A 19 0.30 -0.77 -10.37
C LEU A 19 0.76 -2.19 -10.07
N ALA A 20 -0.11 -3.20 -10.18
CA ALA A 20 0.27 -4.58 -9.89
C ALA A 20 1.44 -5.09 -10.76
N PRO A 21 1.46 -4.88 -12.09
CA PRO A 21 2.62 -5.26 -12.91
C PRO A 21 3.88 -4.47 -12.54
N LEU A 22 3.75 -3.19 -12.19
CA LEU A 22 4.88 -2.37 -11.76
C LEU A 22 5.49 -2.89 -10.46
N PHE A 23 4.68 -3.18 -9.45
CA PHE A 23 5.14 -3.71 -8.17
C PHE A 23 5.79 -5.09 -8.35
N ALA A 24 5.19 -5.95 -9.18
CA ALA A 24 5.72 -7.27 -9.48
C ALA A 24 7.12 -7.22 -10.13
N ARG A 25 7.43 -6.19 -10.94
CA ARG A 25 8.78 -5.99 -11.49
C ARG A 25 9.86 -5.78 -10.42
N PHE A 26 9.47 -5.36 -9.22
CA PHE A 26 10.33 -5.19 -8.06
C PHE A 26 10.15 -6.29 -6.99
N GLY A 27 9.40 -7.35 -7.30
CA GLY A 27 9.10 -8.43 -6.33
C GLY A 27 8.11 -8.03 -5.23
N LEU A 28 7.42 -6.89 -5.38
CA LEU A 28 6.49 -6.34 -4.39
C LEU A 28 5.03 -6.65 -4.75
N GLN A 29 4.16 -6.70 -3.74
CA GLN A 29 2.72 -6.54 -3.92
C GLN A 29 2.28 -5.16 -3.42
N SER A 30 0.98 -4.88 -3.59
CA SER A 30 0.38 -3.61 -3.19
C SER A 30 0.59 -3.29 -1.71
N GLY A 31 0.56 -4.32 -0.85
CA GLY A 31 0.72 -4.14 0.60
C GLY A 31 2.13 -3.75 1.01
N GLU A 32 3.15 -4.40 0.44
CA GLU A 32 4.55 -4.07 0.72
C GLU A 32 4.90 -2.68 0.16
N PHE A 33 4.41 -2.34 -1.05
CA PHE A 33 4.58 -1.00 -1.61
C PHE A 33 3.95 0.08 -0.71
N ASP A 34 2.76 -0.15 -0.18
CA ASP A 34 2.08 0.80 0.71
C ASP A 34 2.88 1.08 1.99
N VAL A 35 3.53 0.05 2.56
CA VAL A 35 4.47 0.21 3.68
C VAL A 35 5.65 1.09 3.28
N LEU A 36 6.34 0.78 2.17
CA LEU A 36 7.49 1.55 1.69
C LEU A 36 7.12 3.00 1.36
N ALA A 37 5.97 3.21 0.71
CA ALA A 37 5.48 4.53 0.37
C ALA A 37 5.13 5.34 1.63
N THR A 38 4.60 4.69 2.66
CA THR A 38 4.31 5.32 3.95
C THR A 38 5.59 5.74 4.69
N LEU A 39 6.58 4.84 4.79
CA LEU A 39 7.89 5.17 5.36
C LEU A 39 8.60 6.29 4.57
N ARG A 40 8.45 6.31 3.25
CA ARG A 40 8.99 7.39 2.41
C ARG A 40 8.31 8.73 2.71
N ARG A 41 6.99 8.73 2.90
CA ARG A 41 6.19 9.93 3.22
C ARG A 41 6.43 10.44 4.65
N SER A 42 6.85 9.59 5.59
CA SER A 42 7.13 10.02 6.98
C SER A 42 8.40 10.85 7.11
N GLY A 43 9.21 10.96 6.06
CA GLY A 43 10.45 11.75 6.06
C GLY A 43 11.58 11.06 6.82
N SER A 44 12.77 11.67 6.84
CA SER A 44 13.95 11.13 7.51
C SER A 44 13.66 10.89 9.01
N PRO A 45 14.02 9.73 9.60
CA PRO A 45 14.92 8.68 9.08
C PRO A 45 14.23 7.55 8.28
N TYR A 46 13.03 7.80 7.74
CA TYR A 46 12.18 6.83 7.02
C TYR A 46 11.79 5.61 7.88
N ALA A 47 11.54 5.87 9.17
CA ALA A 47 11.17 4.86 10.15
C ALA A 47 9.90 5.28 10.88
N LEU A 48 9.07 4.29 11.20
CA LEU A 48 7.89 4.42 12.06
C LEU A 48 7.83 3.23 13.01
N THR A 49 7.22 3.43 14.18
CA THR A 49 6.86 2.29 15.04
C THR A 49 5.76 1.46 14.37
N PRO A 50 5.63 0.16 14.69
CA PRO A 50 4.55 -0.66 14.13
C PRO A 50 3.15 -0.06 14.32
N THR A 51 2.91 0.58 15.48
CA THR A 51 1.66 1.28 15.77
C THR A 51 1.41 2.43 14.80
N ALA A 52 2.40 3.33 14.66
CA ALA A 52 2.29 4.47 13.75
C ALA A 52 2.17 4.03 12.28
N LEU A 53 2.78 2.89 11.93
CA LEU A 53 2.73 2.35 10.57
C LEU A 53 1.34 1.80 10.23
N TYR A 54 0.68 1.04 11.11
CA TYR A 54 -0.67 0.52 10.82
C TYR A 54 -1.73 1.64 10.86
N GLU A 55 -1.57 2.63 11.74
CA GLU A 55 -2.43 3.83 11.78
C GLU A 55 -2.36 4.62 10.45
N ALA A 56 -1.17 4.68 9.84
CA ALA A 56 -0.94 5.40 8.60
C ALA A 56 -1.34 4.64 7.31
N THR A 57 -1.46 3.32 7.34
CA THR A 57 -1.70 2.46 6.16
C THR A 57 -3.16 1.99 6.01
N MET A 58 -4.08 2.44 6.90
CA MET A 58 -5.50 2.05 6.91
C MET A 58 -5.73 0.54 6.79
N VAL A 59 -4.82 -0.27 7.36
CA VAL A 59 -4.91 -1.73 7.35
C VAL A 59 -5.02 -2.28 8.76
N THR A 60 -5.56 -3.48 8.88
CA THR A 60 -5.66 -4.15 10.17
C THR A 60 -4.26 -4.54 10.67
N SER A 61 -4.11 -4.60 12.00
CA SER A 61 -2.86 -5.04 12.64
C SER A 61 -2.41 -6.43 12.16
N GLY A 62 -3.35 -7.35 11.93
CA GLY A 62 -3.06 -8.68 11.38
C GLY A 62 -2.54 -8.65 9.94
N ALA A 63 -3.03 -7.72 9.11
CA ALA A 63 -2.53 -7.55 7.75
C ALA A 63 -1.12 -6.92 7.72
N MET A 64 -0.74 -6.17 8.76
CA MET A 64 0.58 -5.54 8.87
C MET A 64 1.70 -6.57 9.06
N THR A 65 1.53 -7.55 9.95
CA THR A 65 2.56 -8.59 10.21
C THR A 65 2.95 -9.31 8.92
N ASN A 66 1.97 -9.78 8.15
CA ASN A 66 2.21 -10.47 6.88
C ASN A 66 2.89 -9.58 5.80
N ARG A 67 2.70 -8.25 5.87
CA ARG A 67 3.37 -7.32 4.96
C ARG A 67 4.83 -7.10 5.36
N LEU A 68 5.11 -7.07 6.66
CA LEU A 68 6.46 -6.91 7.18
C LEU A 68 7.29 -8.17 6.99
N ASP A 69 6.72 -9.36 7.18
CA ASP A 69 7.43 -10.65 7.00
C ASP A 69 7.87 -10.91 5.55
N ARG A 70 7.29 -10.17 4.59
CA ARG A 70 7.54 -10.32 3.16
C ARG A 70 8.46 -9.25 2.58
N LEU A 71 8.83 -8.25 3.37
CA LEU A 71 9.82 -7.22 3.06
C LEU A 71 11.21 -7.68 3.50
#